data_AF-A0A951BMU2-F1
#
_entry.id   AF-A0A951BMU2-F1
#
_cell.length_a   1.000
_cell.length_b   1.000
_cell.length_c   1.000
_cell.angle_alpha   90.00
_cell.angle_beta   90.00
_cell.angle_gamma   90.00
#
_symmetry.space_group_name_H-M   'P 1'
#
loop_
_entity.id
_entity.type
_entity.pdbx_description
1 polymer ?
#
loop_
_entity_poly.entity_id
_entity_poly.type
_entity_poly.pdbx_seq_one_letter_code
_entity_poly.pdbx_strand_id
1 'polypeptide(L)'
;MSGGSNPTDHDSDVRTVRLSDEGRRFAERSAVLTGFAPYDLLATGMADLYLATAREQVGAAVLDAVLAVVDRDPDSLSGTDLEVARALTYLWYTGAWPRLAPEAHGLLRREAAVEFIVSPEAYTEGLVWRTFTGHPAGARAPGFATWALKPSPLSWPESPVPVAAPGPLLMWSDFPSALPPSVFSSVDDSPGGSLATGSGQDPQNSHTEETPT
;
A
#
# COMPACT_ATOMS: atom_id res chain seq x y z
N MET A 1 -3.87 -32.48 -63.86
CA MET A 1 -3.39 -31.11 -64.18
C MET A 1 -4.23 -30.18 -63.31
N SER A 2 -3.83 -29.98 -62.05
CA SER A 2 -2.87 -28.97 -61.56
C SER A 2 -3.51 -27.59 -61.40
N GLY A 3 -3.37 -27.04 -60.18
CA GLY A 3 -3.72 -25.67 -59.79
C GLY A 3 -4.97 -25.64 -58.92
N GLY A 4 -4.93 -25.53 -57.60
CA GLY A 4 -3.96 -24.83 -56.75
C GLY A 4 -4.62 -23.56 -56.23
N SER A 5 -5.47 -23.67 -55.21
CA SER A 5 -5.93 -22.52 -54.43
C SER A 5 -5.36 -22.69 -53.02
N ASN A 6 -4.27 -21.98 -52.78
CA ASN A 6 -3.61 -21.86 -51.49
C ASN A 6 -4.52 -21.08 -50.53
N PRO A 7 -4.71 -21.51 -49.27
CA PRO A 7 -5.36 -20.72 -48.25
C PRO A 7 -4.32 -19.82 -47.60
N THR A 8 -4.48 -18.49 -47.69
CA THR A 8 -3.74 -17.57 -46.82
C THR A 8 -4.41 -16.21 -46.86
N ASP A 9 -5.33 -16.00 -45.92
CA ASP A 9 -5.49 -14.69 -45.30
C ASP A 9 -5.80 -14.92 -43.82
N HIS A 10 -4.74 -15.15 -43.05
CA HIS A 10 -4.74 -14.96 -41.60
C HIS A 10 -4.12 -13.59 -41.36
N ASP A 11 -4.81 -12.55 -41.80
CA ASP A 11 -4.61 -11.20 -41.30
C ASP A 11 -5.53 -11.03 -40.09
N SER A 12 -5.04 -11.42 -38.90
CA SER A 12 -5.71 -11.08 -37.65
C SER A 12 -4.73 -10.97 -36.50
N ASP A 13 -4.69 -9.74 -36.00
CA ASP A 13 -4.32 -9.30 -34.65
C ASP A 13 -2.84 -9.25 -34.27
N VAL A 14 -2.11 -8.34 -34.91
CA VAL A 14 -1.18 -7.51 -34.13
C VAL A 14 -2.04 -6.64 -33.21
N ARG A 15 -2.35 -7.14 -32.01
CA ARG A 15 -2.94 -6.35 -30.92
C ARG A 15 -1.96 -5.25 -30.52
N THR A 16 -1.95 -4.14 -31.25
CA THR A 16 -1.64 -2.84 -30.64
C THR A 16 -2.66 -2.67 -29.52
N VAL A 17 -2.25 -2.93 -28.28
CA VAL A 17 -3.04 -2.67 -27.09
C VAL A 17 -3.33 -1.18 -27.07
N ARG A 18 -4.48 -0.79 -27.59
CA ARG A 18 -4.97 0.58 -27.43
C ARG A 18 -5.31 0.73 -25.96
N LEU A 19 -4.60 1.64 -25.29
CA LEU A 19 -4.95 2.08 -23.94
C LEU A 19 -6.45 2.40 -23.90
N SER A 20 -7.16 1.79 -22.96
CA SER A 20 -8.58 2.09 -22.79
C SER A 20 -8.76 3.53 -22.27
N ASP A 21 -9.91 4.14 -22.53
CA ASP A 21 -10.23 5.44 -21.96
C ASP A 21 -10.27 5.40 -20.42
N GLU A 22 -10.59 4.23 -19.84
CA GLU A 22 -10.57 4.02 -18.40
C GLU A 22 -9.14 3.98 -17.86
N GLY A 23 -8.23 3.28 -18.54
CA GLY A 23 -6.81 3.26 -18.20
C GLY A 23 -6.17 4.65 -18.30
N ARG A 24 -6.56 5.44 -19.32
CA ARG A 24 -6.14 6.85 -19.43
C ARG A 24 -6.57 7.66 -18.21
N ARG A 25 -7.86 7.60 -17.86
CA ARG A 25 -8.39 8.30 -16.68
C ARG A 25 -7.73 7.83 -15.38
N PHE A 26 -7.46 6.53 -15.25
CA PHE A 26 -6.76 5.98 -14.10
C PHE A 26 -5.34 6.55 -13.96
N ALA A 27 -4.59 6.63 -15.06
CA ALA A 27 -3.26 7.24 -15.08
C ALA A 27 -3.33 8.74 -14.74
N GLU A 28 -4.29 9.48 -15.29
CA GLU A 28 -4.49 10.90 -14.98
C GLU A 28 -4.68 11.16 -13.48
N ARG A 29 -5.50 10.35 -12.81
CA ARG A 29 -5.73 10.48 -11.36
C ARG A 29 -4.55 9.98 -10.53
N SER A 30 -3.87 8.94 -11.00
CA SER A 30 -2.68 8.38 -10.34
C SER A 30 -1.47 9.32 -10.37
N ALA A 31 -1.47 10.34 -11.24
CA ALA A 31 -0.41 11.35 -11.30
C ALA A 31 -0.23 12.08 -9.96
N VAL A 32 -1.34 12.37 -9.27
CA VAL A 32 -1.30 13.03 -7.94
C VAL A 32 -0.62 12.14 -6.90
N LEU A 33 -0.91 10.84 -6.90
CA LEU A 33 -0.36 9.87 -5.94
C LEU A 33 1.13 9.57 -6.15
N THR A 34 1.63 9.72 -7.38
CA THR A 34 2.98 9.32 -7.77
C THR A 34 3.92 10.50 -7.95
N GLY A 35 3.38 11.71 -8.18
CA GLY A 35 4.18 12.89 -8.55
C GLY A 35 4.73 12.84 -9.98
N PHE A 36 4.39 11.82 -10.78
CA PHE A 36 4.75 11.72 -12.20
C PHE A 36 3.67 12.33 -13.09
N ALA A 37 4.06 12.82 -14.28
CA ALA A 37 3.09 13.34 -15.23
C ALA A 37 2.22 12.20 -15.80
N PRO A 38 0.95 12.46 -16.17
CA PRO A 38 0.07 11.42 -16.73
C PRO A 38 0.66 10.72 -17.96
N TYR A 39 1.36 11.45 -18.83
CA TYR A 39 2.00 10.85 -20.01
C TYR A 39 3.14 9.90 -19.63
N ASP A 40 3.85 10.14 -18.52
CA ASP A 40 4.90 9.23 -18.03
C ASP A 40 4.29 7.91 -17.56
N LEU A 41 3.15 7.99 -16.85
CA LEU A 41 2.40 6.83 -16.41
C LEU A 41 1.84 6.04 -17.60
N LEU A 42 1.30 6.71 -18.61
CA LEU A 42 0.79 6.07 -19.82
C LEU A 42 1.90 5.41 -20.65
N ALA A 43 3.09 6.01 -20.68
CA ALA A 43 4.25 5.47 -21.40
C ALA A 43 4.74 4.13 -20.83
N THR A 44 4.36 3.75 -19.61
CA THR A 44 4.64 2.41 -19.06
C THR A 44 3.86 1.31 -19.77
N GLY A 45 2.73 1.64 -20.42
CA GLY A 45 1.79 0.65 -20.95
C GLY A 45 1.04 -0.18 -19.89
N MET A 46 1.22 0.12 -18.59
CA MET A 46 0.68 -0.69 -17.49
C MET A 46 -0.69 -0.22 -16.98
N ALA A 47 -1.18 0.93 -17.43
CA ALA A 47 -2.35 1.59 -16.85
C ALA A 47 -3.61 0.70 -16.80
N ASP A 48 -3.93 0.00 -17.89
CA ASP A 48 -5.10 -0.89 -17.94
C ASP A 48 -4.96 -2.10 -17.02
N LEU A 49 -3.76 -2.69 -16.98
CA LEU A 49 -3.46 -3.84 -16.14
C LEU A 49 -3.53 -3.45 -14.66
N TYR A 50 -2.92 -2.33 -14.28
CA TYR A 50 -2.94 -1.82 -12.90
C TYR A 50 -4.35 -1.43 -12.46
N LEU A 51 -5.15 -0.82 -13.35
CA LEU A 51 -6.56 -0.56 -13.08
C LEU A 51 -7.32 -1.87 -12.81
N ALA A 52 -7.12 -2.89 -13.64
CA ALA A 52 -7.77 -4.19 -13.47
C ALA A 52 -7.36 -4.85 -12.14
N THR A 53 -6.07 -4.87 -11.82
CA THR A 53 -5.55 -5.38 -10.55
C THR A 53 -6.15 -4.64 -9.36
N ALA A 54 -6.14 -3.30 -9.38
CA ALA A 54 -6.70 -2.52 -8.29
C ALA A 54 -8.20 -2.83 -8.09
N ARG A 55 -8.98 -2.92 -9.18
CA ARG A 55 -10.41 -3.26 -9.10
C ARG A 55 -10.65 -4.67 -8.56
N GLU A 56 -9.81 -5.63 -8.90
CA GLU A 56 -9.91 -6.98 -8.35
C GLU A 56 -9.63 -7.00 -6.85
N GLN A 57 -8.62 -6.26 -6.41
CA GLN A 57 -8.13 -6.29 -5.04
C GLN A 57 -8.98 -5.46 -4.07
N VAL A 58 -9.48 -4.29 -4.48
CA VAL A 58 -10.26 -3.40 -3.59
C VAL A 58 -11.72 -3.24 -4.00
N GLY A 59 -12.09 -3.68 -5.21
CA GLY A 59 -13.41 -3.46 -5.80
C GLY A 59 -13.52 -2.12 -6.53
N ALA A 60 -14.24 -2.12 -7.65
CA ALA A 60 -14.37 -0.93 -8.50
C ALA A 60 -14.96 0.29 -7.78
N ALA A 61 -16.05 0.10 -7.01
CA ALA A 61 -16.71 1.20 -6.31
C ALA A 61 -15.81 1.88 -5.26
N VAL A 62 -15.02 1.09 -4.52
CA VAL A 62 -14.07 1.62 -3.53
C VAL A 62 -12.94 2.36 -4.24
N LEU A 63 -12.38 1.76 -5.29
CA LEU A 63 -11.32 2.39 -6.07
C LEU A 63 -11.78 3.74 -6.64
N ASP A 64 -12.95 3.80 -7.26
CA ASP A 64 -13.50 5.03 -7.84
C ASP A 64 -13.74 6.11 -6.77
N ALA A 65 -14.20 5.71 -5.57
CA ALA A 65 -14.37 6.62 -4.44
C ALA A 65 -13.04 7.20 -3.96
N VAL A 66 -12.01 6.37 -3.77
CA VAL A 66 -10.67 6.80 -3.37
C VAL A 66 -10.07 7.75 -4.40
N LEU A 67 -10.13 7.39 -5.69
CA LEU A 67 -9.61 8.23 -6.76
C LEU A 67 -10.34 9.59 -6.86
N ALA A 68 -11.64 9.63 -6.54
CA ALA A 68 -12.38 10.89 -6.47
C ALA A 68 -12.01 11.76 -5.25
N VAL A 69 -11.50 11.16 -4.17
CA VAL A 69 -10.92 11.91 -3.03
C VAL A 69 -9.55 12.45 -3.41
N VAL A 70 -8.69 11.62 -3.99
CA VAL A 70 -7.36 12.00 -4.49
C VAL A 70 -7.41 13.22 -5.41
N ASP A 71 -8.37 13.27 -6.33
CA ASP A 71 -8.51 14.40 -7.27
C ASP A 71 -8.92 15.71 -6.61
N ARG A 72 -9.64 15.64 -5.48
CA ARG A 72 -10.20 16.82 -4.80
C ARG A 72 -9.29 17.33 -3.69
N ASP A 73 -8.86 16.43 -2.83
CA ASP A 73 -8.08 16.73 -1.63
C ASP A 73 -7.33 15.47 -1.17
N PRO A 74 -6.13 15.20 -1.71
CA PRO A 74 -5.36 14.01 -1.35
C PRO A 74 -4.92 14.01 0.13
N ASP A 75 -4.80 15.18 0.77
CA ASP A 75 -4.40 15.30 2.17
C ASP A 75 -5.52 14.87 3.14
N SER A 76 -6.76 14.75 2.65
CA SER A 76 -7.92 14.27 3.43
C SER A 76 -8.02 12.75 3.55
N LEU A 77 -7.19 11.98 2.83
CA LEU A 77 -7.20 10.52 2.85
C LEU A 77 -6.90 9.97 4.26
N SER A 78 -7.72 9.02 4.72
CA SER A 78 -7.53 8.40 6.03
C SER A 78 -8.00 6.94 6.04
N GLY A 79 -7.58 6.18 7.05
CA GLY A 79 -8.01 4.80 7.25
C GLY A 79 -7.81 3.91 6.03
N THR A 80 -8.89 3.26 5.58
CA THR A 80 -8.87 2.36 4.41
C THR A 80 -8.52 3.09 3.12
N ASP A 81 -8.99 4.32 2.92
CA ASP A 81 -8.75 5.07 1.68
C ASP A 81 -7.26 5.41 1.53
N LEU A 82 -6.61 5.75 2.63
CA LEU A 82 -5.16 5.98 2.67
C LEU A 82 -4.38 4.69 2.37
N GLU A 83 -4.83 3.54 2.88
CA GLU A 83 -4.20 2.25 2.59
C GLU A 83 -4.36 1.85 1.11
N VAL A 84 -5.52 2.11 0.50
CA VAL A 84 -5.72 1.91 -0.94
C VAL A 84 -4.80 2.84 -1.74
N ALA A 85 -4.72 4.12 -1.38
CA ALA A 85 -3.83 5.06 -2.04
C ALA A 85 -2.35 4.64 -1.95
N ARG A 86 -1.90 4.17 -0.78
CA ARG A 86 -0.56 3.60 -0.58
C ARG A 86 -0.33 2.38 -1.46
N ALA A 87 -1.31 1.50 -1.58
CA ALA A 87 -1.21 0.32 -2.43
C ALA A 87 -1.11 0.69 -3.91
N LEU A 88 -1.85 1.69 -4.37
CA LEU A 88 -1.75 2.23 -5.73
C LEU A 88 -0.37 2.85 -5.98
N THR A 89 0.14 3.66 -5.06
CA THR A 89 1.49 4.23 -5.17
C THR A 89 2.54 3.11 -5.22
N TYR A 90 2.44 2.12 -4.33
CA TYR A 90 3.35 0.97 -4.33
C TYR A 90 3.32 0.25 -5.68
N LEU A 91 2.14 -0.05 -6.20
CA LEU A 91 1.93 -0.69 -7.49
C LEU A 91 2.61 0.06 -8.63
N TRP A 92 2.43 1.38 -8.70
CA TRP A 92 3.07 2.19 -9.74
C TRP A 92 4.59 2.18 -9.63
N TYR A 93 5.13 2.21 -8.41
CA TYR A 93 6.58 2.26 -8.22
C TYR A 93 7.28 0.92 -8.45
N THR A 94 6.67 -0.19 -8.01
CA THR A 94 7.33 -1.51 -7.96
C THR A 94 6.80 -2.51 -8.98
N GLY A 95 5.58 -2.31 -9.49
CA GLY A 95 4.85 -3.31 -10.29
C GLY A 95 4.30 -4.48 -9.47
N ALA A 96 4.36 -4.40 -8.14
CA ALA A 96 3.77 -5.36 -7.23
C ALA A 96 2.52 -4.79 -6.55
N TRP A 97 1.55 -5.66 -6.27
CA TRP A 97 0.47 -5.33 -5.36
C TRP A 97 0.86 -5.69 -3.92
N PRO A 98 0.82 -4.76 -2.96
CA PRO A 98 1.25 -5.05 -1.59
C PRO A 98 0.15 -5.77 -0.80
N ARG A 99 0.55 -6.38 0.31
CA ARG A 99 -0.41 -6.82 1.32
C ARG A 99 -1.02 -5.59 2.02
N LEU A 100 -2.35 -5.46 1.96
CA LEU A 100 -3.06 -4.39 2.67
C LEU A 100 -3.03 -4.60 4.19
N ALA A 101 -3.12 -3.50 4.95
CA ALA A 101 -3.26 -3.56 6.41
C ALA A 101 -4.47 -4.44 6.81
N PRO A 102 -4.36 -5.26 7.88
CA PRO A 102 -5.44 -6.18 8.28
C PRO A 102 -6.80 -5.51 8.50
N GLU A 103 -6.81 -4.28 9.01
CA GLU A 103 -8.04 -3.50 9.27
C GLU A 103 -8.75 -3.11 7.97
N ALA A 104 -8.00 -2.57 6.99
CA ALA A 104 -8.53 -2.25 5.65
C ALA A 104 -8.99 -3.53 4.94
N HIS A 105 -8.23 -4.61 5.09
CA HIS A 105 -8.54 -5.90 4.49
C HIS A 105 -9.87 -6.49 4.97
N GLY A 106 -10.11 -6.48 6.28
CA GLY A 106 -11.36 -6.95 6.88
C GLY A 106 -12.58 -6.16 6.42
N LEU A 107 -12.45 -4.85 6.24
CA LEU A 107 -13.52 -3.97 5.75
C LEU A 107 -13.84 -4.20 4.27
N LEU A 108 -12.82 -4.49 3.45
CA LEU A 108 -12.99 -4.77 2.02
C LEU A 108 -13.56 -6.16 1.74
N ARG A 109 -13.57 -7.07 2.72
CA ARG A 109 -14.07 -8.46 2.62
C ARG A 109 -13.47 -9.23 1.42
N ARG A 110 -12.17 -9.08 1.20
CA ARG A 110 -11.40 -9.83 0.19
C ARG A 110 -10.51 -10.85 0.88
N GLU A 111 -9.87 -11.77 0.16
CA GLU A 111 -8.86 -12.65 0.74
C GLU A 111 -7.54 -11.89 0.94
N ALA A 112 -6.79 -12.19 2.00
CA ALA A 112 -5.57 -11.46 2.33
C ALA A 112 -4.48 -11.87 1.35
N ALA A 113 -4.45 -11.21 0.20
CA ALA A 113 -3.42 -11.43 -0.79
C ALA A 113 -2.06 -11.18 -0.14
N VAL A 114 -1.20 -12.19 -0.20
CA VAL A 114 0.25 -12.01 -0.05
C VAL A 114 0.68 -11.02 -1.12
N GLU A 115 1.75 -10.26 -0.86
CA GLU A 115 2.33 -9.42 -1.92
C GLU A 115 2.66 -10.26 -3.16
N PHE A 116 2.34 -9.73 -4.34
CA PHE A 116 2.60 -10.40 -5.61
C PHE A 116 2.97 -9.40 -6.71
N ILE A 117 3.79 -9.86 -7.66
CA ILE A 117 4.11 -9.10 -8.87
C ILE A 117 2.98 -9.28 -9.88
N VAL A 118 2.48 -8.17 -10.43
CA VAL A 118 1.29 -8.18 -11.31
C VAL A 118 1.60 -8.84 -12.66
N SER A 119 2.78 -8.54 -13.23
CA SER A 119 3.30 -9.25 -14.40
C SER A 119 4.82 -9.10 -14.49
N PRO A 120 5.52 -9.92 -15.29
CA PRO A 120 6.96 -9.75 -15.55
C PRO A 120 7.31 -8.35 -16.10
N GLU A 121 6.45 -7.78 -16.95
CA GLU A 121 6.63 -6.45 -17.54
C GLU A 121 6.50 -5.35 -16.48
N ALA A 122 5.61 -5.52 -15.51
CA ALA A 122 5.39 -4.57 -14.42
C ALA A 122 6.68 -4.26 -13.63
N TYR A 123 7.51 -5.29 -13.40
CA TYR A 123 8.83 -5.10 -12.78
C TYR A 123 9.73 -4.18 -13.62
N THR A 124 9.73 -4.35 -14.94
CA THR A 124 10.59 -3.57 -15.85
C THR A 124 10.11 -2.13 -16.05
N GLU A 125 8.80 -1.89 -15.90
CA GLU A 125 8.15 -0.60 -16.11
C GLU A 125 7.87 0.16 -14.80
N GLY A 126 8.27 -0.37 -13.64
CA GLY A 126 8.11 0.29 -12.35
C GLY A 126 8.77 1.68 -12.29
N LEU A 127 8.06 2.66 -11.72
CA LEU A 127 8.55 4.05 -11.65
C LEU A 127 9.80 4.23 -10.77
N VAL A 128 10.10 3.25 -9.91
CA VAL A 128 11.32 3.25 -9.09
C VAL A 128 12.58 3.41 -9.96
N TRP A 129 12.61 2.80 -11.15
CA TRP A 129 13.76 2.89 -12.05
C TRP A 129 13.95 4.29 -12.62
N ARG A 130 12.85 4.99 -12.93
CA ARG A 130 12.89 6.37 -13.42
C ARG A 130 13.34 7.33 -12.33
N THR A 131 12.88 7.11 -11.10
CA THR A 131 13.19 7.95 -9.93
C THR A 131 14.69 7.96 -9.63
N PHE A 132 15.34 6.79 -9.67
CA PHE A 132 16.76 6.66 -9.38
C PHE A 132 17.66 6.73 -10.63
N THR A 133 17.10 7.08 -11.79
CA THR A 133 17.82 7.07 -13.09
C THR A 133 18.56 5.73 -13.31
N GLY A 134 17.89 4.64 -12.94
CA GLY A 134 18.42 3.28 -12.98
C GLY A 134 17.82 2.44 -14.10
N HIS A 135 18.27 1.19 -14.19
CA HIS A 135 17.71 0.17 -15.08
C HIS A 135 17.28 -1.03 -14.23
N PRO A 136 16.17 -1.71 -14.58
CA PRO A 136 15.77 -2.91 -13.88
C PRO A 136 16.87 -3.98 -13.93
N ALA A 137 17.12 -4.67 -12.83
CA ALA A 137 18.14 -5.72 -12.84
C ALA A 137 17.69 -6.90 -13.71
N GLY A 138 18.58 -7.41 -14.58
CA GLY A 138 18.24 -8.52 -15.47
C GLY A 138 17.33 -8.16 -16.66
N ALA A 139 16.94 -6.89 -16.81
CA ALA A 139 16.20 -6.39 -17.97
C ALA A 139 16.79 -5.05 -18.44
N ARG A 140 16.84 -4.78 -19.75
CA ARG A 140 17.36 -3.51 -20.31
C ARG A 140 18.74 -3.09 -19.75
N ALA A 141 19.71 -4.02 -19.76
CA ALA A 141 21.05 -3.73 -19.26
C ALA A 141 21.69 -2.53 -20.00
N PRO A 142 22.37 -1.61 -19.31
CA PRO A 142 22.91 -0.37 -19.89
C PRO A 142 24.17 -0.57 -20.75
N GLY A 143 24.33 -1.74 -21.37
CA GLY A 143 25.54 -2.14 -22.09
C GLY A 143 26.66 -2.62 -21.16
N PHE A 144 27.77 -3.06 -21.74
CA PHE A 144 28.97 -3.44 -20.98
C PHE A 144 29.77 -2.19 -20.56
N ALA A 145 30.47 -2.30 -19.42
CA ALA A 145 31.36 -1.26 -18.89
C ALA A 145 30.71 0.05 -18.38
N THR A 146 29.39 0.09 -18.18
CA THR A 146 28.69 1.25 -17.57
C THR A 146 29.21 1.61 -16.17
N TRP A 147 29.80 0.64 -15.47
CA TRP A 147 30.41 0.80 -14.14
C TRP A 147 31.93 1.00 -14.16
N ALA A 148 32.54 1.14 -15.35
CA ALA A 148 33.99 1.31 -15.47
C ALA A 148 34.47 2.69 -15.00
N LEU A 149 33.58 3.70 -15.03
CA LEU A 149 33.88 5.05 -14.57
C LEU A 149 33.45 5.22 -13.11
N LYS A 150 34.31 5.84 -12.31
CA LYS A 150 33.97 6.26 -10.94
C LYS A 150 32.84 7.29 -11.02
N PRO A 151 31.75 7.15 -10.24
CA PRO A 151 30.70 8.15 -10.20
C PRO A 151 31.25 9.50 -9.70
N SER A 152 30.69 10.58 -10.24
CA SER A 152 31.00 11.93 -9.78
C SER A 152 30.73 12.04 -8.27
N PRO A 153 31.60 12.71 -7.50
CA PRO A 153 31.33 12.96 -6.09
C PRO A 153 29.97 13.63 -5.93
N LEU A 154 29.18 13.17 -4.96
CA LEU A 154 27.93 13.83 -4.60
C LEU A 154 28.26 15.25 -4.15
N SER A 155 27.81 16.25 -4.90
CA SER A 155 27.74 17.62 -4.42
C SER A 155 26.50 17.71 -3.54
N TRP A 156 26.63 17.33 -2.26
CA TRP A 156 25.60 17.64 -1.28
C TRP A 156 25.35 19.15 -1.33
N PRO A 157 24.11 19.63 -1.52
CA PRO A 157 23.82 21.03 -1.25
C PRO A 157 24.24 21.28 0.20
N GLU A 158 25.05 22.32 0.45
CA GLU A 158 25.37 22.74 1.82
C GLU A 158 24.06 22.80 2.60
N SER A 159 24.05 22.16 3.77
CA SER A 159 22.86 21.94 4.60
C SER A 159 21.93 23.17 4.59
N PRO A 160 20.64 23.01 4.24
CA PRO A 160 19.71 24.12 4.31
C PRO A 160 19.54 24.51 5.78
N VAL A 161 19.97 25.73 6.10
CA VAL A 161 19.68 26.52 7.32
C VAL A 161 20.07 25.83 8.65
N PRO A 162 20.85 26.45 9.54
CA PRO A 162 21.04 25.89 10.87
C PRO A 162 19.68 25.76 11.55
N VAL A 163 19.16 24.53 11.69
CA VAL A 163 18.24 24.22 12.76
C VAL A 163 18.99 24.60 14.03
N ALA A 164 18.45 25.55 14.81
CA ALA A 164 19.01 25.89 16.10
C ALA A 164 19.31 24.59 16.82
N ALA A 165 20.58 24.39 17.18
CA ALA A 165 21.04 23.13 17.76
C ALA A 165 20.06 22.72 18.87
N PRO A 166 19.54 21.47 18.87
CA PRO A 166 19.01 20.95 20.12
C PRO A 166 20.14 21.11 21.15
N GLY A 167 19.77 21.45 22.39
CA GLY A 167 20.71 21.58 23.50
C GLY A 167 21.69 20.39 23.58
N PRO A 168 22.77 20.53 24.36
CA PRO A 168 23.98 19.70 24.26
C PRO A 168 23.67 18.22 24.02
N LEU A 169 24.29 17.66 22.98
CA LEU A 169 24.23 16.25 22.62
C LEU A 169 24.43 15.41 23.88
N LEU A 170 23.39 14.68 24.28
CA LEU A 170 23.54 13.57 25.22
C LEU A 170 24.51 12.59 24.57
N MET A 171 25.67 12.41 25.20
CA MET A 171 26.64 11.43 24.74
C MET A 171 26.06 10.04 25.07
N TRP A 172 26.43 9.04 24.28
CA TRP A 172 26.00 7.65 24.51
C TRP A 172 26.32 7.14 25.92
N SER A 173 27.26 7.79 26.63
CA SER A 173 27.64 7.55 28.03
C SER A 173 26.65 8.09 29.07
N ASP A 174 25.69 8.94 28.67
CA ASP A 174 24.69 9.53 29.56
C ASP A 174 23.40 8.71 29.64
N PHE A 175 23.28 7.63 28.83
CA PHE A 175 22.20 6.66 28.98
C PHE A 175 22.45 5.80 30.22
N PRO A 176 21.49 5.73 31.17
CA PRO A 176 21.61 4.79 32.27
C PRO A 176 21.63 3.35 31.73
N SER A 177 22.67 2.57 32.05
CA SER A 177 22.85 1.17 31.62
C SER A 177 21.76 0.21 32.12
N ALA A 178 20.79 0.68 32.89
CA ALA A 178 19.65 -0.10 33.35
C ALA A 178 18.36 0.53 32.79
N LEU A 179 17.69 -0.21 31.90
CA LEU A 179 16.30 0.06 31.58
C LEU A 179 15.48 -0.04 32.88
N PRO A 180 14.59 0.92 33.20
CA PRO A 180 13.64 0.70 34.27
C PRO A 180 12.79 -0.53 33.92
N PRO A 181 12.48 -1.43 34.88
CA PRO A 181 11.66 -2.58 34.59
C PRO A 181 10.29 -2.11 34.08
N SER A 182 9.99 -2.55 32.86
CA SER A 182 8.69 -2.69 32.22
C SER A 182 7.51 -2.04 32.93
N VAL A 183 7.04 -0.90 32.42
CA VAL A 183 5.62 -0.52 32.52
C VAL A 183 4.85 -1.35 31.49
N PHE A 184 4.73 -2.65 31.76
CA PHE A 184 3.59 -3.42 31.29
C PHE A 184 2.53 -3.23 32.36
N SER A 185 1.48 -2.47 32.05
CA SER A 185 0.30 -2.38 32.90
C SER A 185 -0.27 -3.77 33.13
N SER A 186 -0.13 -4.26 34.36
CA SER A 186 -0.89 -5.39 34.86
C SER A 186 -2.35 -4.97 34.92
N VAL A 187 -3.19 -5.74 34.23
CA VAL A 187 -4.61 -5.90 34.53
C VAL A 187 -4.73 -6.15 36.05
N ASP A 188 -5.53 -5.31 36.72
CA ASP A 188 -5.88 -5.46 38.13
C ASP A 188 -6.91 -6.58 38.24
N ASP A 189 -6.48 -7.73 38.77
CA ASP A 189 -7.36 -8.78 39.28
C ASP A 189 -7.08 -8.86 40.79
N SER A 190 -7.95 -8.23 41.57
CA SER A 190 -7.87 -8.18 43.03
C SER A 190 -8.81 -9.23 43.64
N PRO A 191 -8.30 -10.22 44.40
CA PRO A 191 -9.13 -11.02 45.29
C PRO A 191 -8.87 -10.71 46.78
N GLY A 192 -9.95 -10.39 47.51
CA GLY A 192 -10.24 -11.01 48.81
C GLY A 192 -9.96 -10.26 50.13
N GLY A 193 -11.04 -10.01 50.89
CA GLY A 193 -11.08 -10.14 52.38
C GLY A 193 -11.60 -8.91 53.16
N SER A 194 -12.88 -8.86 53.57
CA SER A 194 -13.48 -9.29 54.88
C SER A 194 -12.96 -8.50 56.11
N LEU A 195 -13.70 -7.98 57.09
CA LEU A 195 -15.08 -8.00 57.67
C LEU A 195 -15.24 -6.65 58.43
N ALA A 196 -16.38 -6.11 58.90
CA ALA A 196 -17.48 -6.71 59.65
C ALA A 196 -18.65 -5.72 59.88
N THR A 197 -19.86 -6.30 60.03
CA THR A 197 -20.99 -5.96 60.93
C THR A 197 -21.80 -4.65 60.80
N GLY A 198 -23.11 -4.81 60.56
CA GLY A 198 -24.12 -3.80 60.92
C GLY A 198 -25.51 -3.96 60.28
N SER A 199 -26.29 -4.96 60.72
CA SER A 199 -27.76 -4.98 60.89
C SER A 199 -28.71 -4.41 59.83
N GLY A 200 -29.63 -5.25 59.33
CA GLY A 200 -30.98 -4.79 58.97
C GLY A 200 -31.71 -5.53 57.84
N GLN A 201 -32.53 -6.50 58.22
CA GLN A 201 -33.82 -6.88 57.62
C GLN A 201 -33.89 -7.70 56.31
N ASP A 202 -34.28 -8.96 56.51
CA ASP A 202 -35.10 -9.80 55.62
C ASP A 202 -36.49 -9.15 55.40
N PRO A 203 -37.15 -9.38 54.25
CA PRO A 203 -38.06 -10.53 54.23
C PRO A 203 -38.11 -11.33 52.93
N GLN A 204 -38.14 -12.66 53.11
CA GLN A 204 -39.06 -13.63 52.53
C GLN A 204 -39.50 -13.45 51.07
N ASN A 205 -39.15 -14.44 50.24
CA ASN A 205 -40.09 -14.91 49.21
C ASN A 205 -40.14 -16.44 49.20
N SER A 206 -41.27 -16.95 49.68
CA SER A 206 -41.70 -18.34 49.57
C SER A 206 -42.54 -18.51 48.29
N HIS A 207 -42.30 -19.62 47.59
CA HIS A 207 -43.25 -20.40 46.77
C HIS A 207 -44.30 -19.71 45.91
N THR A 208 -44.34 -20.04 44.60
CA THR A 208 -45.49 -20.77 44.03
C THR A 208 -45.10 -21.51 42.73
N GLU A 209 -45.44 -22.79 42.65
CA GLU A 209 -45.76 -23.56 41.42
C GLU A 209 -46.81 -22.81 40.58
N GLU A 210 -46.91 -23.10 39.27
CA GLU A 210 -48.16 -23.44 38.55
C GLU A 210 -47.88 -23.62 37.03
N THR A 211 -48.13 -24.83 36.52
CA THR A 211 -48.53 -25.17 35.13
C THR A 211 -49.95 -24.61 34.87
N PRO A 212 -50.44 -24.32 33.63
CA PRO A 212 -50.71 -25.28 32.53
C PRO A 212 -50.42 -24.66 31.12
N THR A 213 -50.57 -25.28 29.94
CA THR A 213 -51.56 -26.23 29.36
C THR A 213 -50.90 -26.98 28.19
#